data_AF-A0A5C6FUN2-F1
#
_entry.id   AF-A0A5C6FUN2-F1
#
_cell.length_a   1.000
_cell.length_b   1.000
_cell.length_c   1.000
_cell.angle_alpha   90.00
_cell.angle_beta   90.00
_cell.angle_gamma   90.00
#
_symmetry.space_group_name_H-M   'P 1'
#
loop_
_entity.id
_entity.type
_entity.pdbx_description
1 polymer ?
#
loop_
_entity_poly.entity_id
_entity_poly.type
_entity_poly.pdbx_seq_one_letter_code
_entity_poly.pdbx_strand_id
1 'polypeptide(L)' 'MIKLTRLDGEAFVLNAELIRYVETRPDTFITLINGERLVVNETMDEVIDRAVHYQQQKHFWKPAVTPTPMPSPTH' A
#
# COMPACT_ATOMS: atom_id res chain seq x y z
N MET A 1 -3.97 -0.16 -0.24
CA MET A 1 -4.48 -1.54 -0.21
C MET A 1 -4.50 -2.06 -1.63
N ILE A 2 -3.65 -3.04 -1.94
CA ILE A 2 -3.53 -3.70 -3.23
C ILE A 2 -3.88 -5.18 -3.04
N LYS A 3 -4.62 -5.76 -3.98
CA LYS A 3 -4.95 -7.18 -3.96
C LYS A 3 -3.86 -7.94 -4.71
N LEU A 4 -3.35 -9.00 -4.09
CA LEU A 4 -2.29 -9.86 -4.59
C LEU A 4 -2.66 -11.32 -4.35
N THR A 5 -1.95 -12.22 -5.00
CA THR A 5 -2.18 -13.66 -4.91
C THR A 5 -0.88 -14.33 -4.51
N ARG A 6 -0.93 -15.12 -3.43
CA ARG A 6 0.21 -15.96 -3.05
C ARG A 6 0.43 -17.06 -4.09
N LEU A 7 1.62 -17.64 -4.09
CA LEU A 7 1.91 -18.83 -4.90
C LEU A 7 0.96 -20.00 -4.60
N ASP A 8 0.42 -20.06 -3.38
CA ASP A 8 -0.56 -21.07 -2.97
C ASP A 8 -1.97 -20.84 -3.54
N GLY A 9 -2.18 -19.77 -4.33
CA GLY A 9 -3.47 -19.41 -4.93
C GLY A 9 -4.41 -18.60 -4.02
N GLU A 10 -4.01 -18.35 -2.77
CA GLU A 10 -4.79 -17.53 -1.84
C GLU A 10 -4.65 -16.04 -2.16
N ALA A 11 -5.79 -15.39 -2.39
CA ALA A 11 -5.83 -13.95 -2.61
C ALA A 11 -5.81 -13.20 -1.27
N PHE A 12 -4.94 -12.21 -1.16
CA PHE A 12 -4.81 -11.38 0.03
C PHE A 12 -4.72 -9.90 -0.33
N VAL A 13 -4.91 -9.03 0.67
CA VAL A 13 -4.80 -7.59 0.52
C VAL A 13 -3.60 -7.10 1.29
N LEU A 14 -2.69 -6.42 0.60
CA LEU A 14 -1.49 -5.84 1.18
C LEU A 14 -1.59 -4.31 1.17
N ASN A 15 -1.12 -3.66 2.23
CA ASN A 15 -0.93 -2.21 2.17
C ASN A 15 0.36 -1.88 1.39
N ALA A 16 0.23 -1.22 0.23
CA ALA A 16 1.35 -0.83 -0.61
C ALA A 16 2.35 0.11 0.10
N GLU A 17 1.92 0.87 1.11
CA GLU A 17 2.81 1.74 1.90
C GLU A 17 3.75 0.97 2.83
N LEU A 18 3.44 -0.30 3.13
CA LEU A 18 4.29 -1.15 3.95
C LEU A 18 5.34 -1.88 3.12
N ILE A 19 5.29 -1.76 1.78
CA ILE A 19 6.27 -2.38 0.89
C ILE A 19 7.58 -1.61 1.03
N ARG A 20 8.63 -2.33 1.41
CA ARG A 20 9.99 -1.78 1.50
C ARG A 20 10.70 -1.87 0.16
N TYR A 21 10.66 -3.04 -0.48
CA TYR A 21 11.18 -3.27 -1.82
C TYR A 21 10.56 -4.55 -2.42
N VAL A 22 10.57 -4.63 -3.74
CA VAL A 22 10.12 -5.79 -4.51
C VAL A 22 11.31 -6.31 -5.31
N GLU A 23 11.56 -7.62 -5.28
CA GLU A 23 12.61 -8.29 -6.04
C GLU A 23 12.01 -9.43 -6.87
N THR A 24 12.55 -9.68 -8.06
CA THR A 24 12.15 -10.82 -8.91
C THR A 24 13.28 -11.86 -8.94
N ARG A 25 13.02 -13.07 -8.44
CA ARG A 25 13.93 -14.22 -8.52
C ARG A 25 13.15 -15.55 -8.50
N PRO A 26 13.28 -16.39 -9.53
CA PRO A 26 12.28 -16.50 -10.63
C PRO A 26 10.86 -15.97 -10.36
N ASP A 27 10.39 -16.03 -9.11
CA ASP A 27 9.11 -15.50 -8.65
C ASP A 27 9.27 -14.10 -8.02
N THR A 28 8.16 -13.39 -7.79
CA THR A 28 8.21 -12.03 -7.23
C THR A 28 8.13 -12.06 -5.69
N PHE A 29 9.12 -11.45 -5.04
CA PHE A 29 9.24 -11.31 -3.60
C PHE A 29 8.96 -9.86 -3.18
N ILE A 30 8.05 -9.69 -2.24
CA ILE A 30 7.72 -8.41 -1.62
C ILE A 30 8.27 -8.44 -0.20
N THR A 31 9.24 -7.57 0.09
CA THR A 31 9.72 -7.36 1.45
C THR A 31 9.00 -6.19 2.07
N LEU A 32 8.43 -6.39 3.25
CA LEU A 32 7.73 -5.37 4.02
C LEU A 32 8.69 -4.64 4.97
N ILE A 33 8.27 -3.46 5.44
CA ILE A 33 9.06 -2.66 6.39
C ILE A 33 9.30 -3.35 7.73
N ASN A 34 8.42 -4.29 8.12
CA ASN A 34 8.55 -5.11 9.33
C ASN A 34 9.55 -6.27 9.17
N GLY A 35 10.12 -6.47 7.97
CA GLY A 35 11.03 -7.57 7.66
C GLY A 35 10.34 -8.85 7.16
N GLU A 36 9.01 -8.87 7.10
CA GLU A 36 8.24 -9.97 6.53
C GLU A 36 8.44 -10.03 5.01
N ARG A 37 8.54 -11.25 4.48
CA ARG A 37 8.72 -11.52 3.05
C ARG A 37 7.54 -12.31 2.54
N LEU A 38 6.93 -11.81 1.47
CA LEU A 38 5.78 -12.41 0.82
C LEU A 38 6.18 -12.80 -0.60
N VAL A 39 5.77 -13.99 -1.03
CA VAL A 39 5.97 -14.44 -2.41
C VAL A 39 4.62 -14.39 -3.10
N VAL A 40 4.61 -13.74 -4.26
CA VAL A 40 3.39 -13.50 -5.03
C VAL A 40 3.55 -14.02 -6.45
N ASN A 41 2.42 -14.38 -7.06
CA ASN A 41 2.38 -14.87 -8.44
C ASN A 41 2.34 -13.73 -9.47
N GLU A 42 1.99 -12.52 -9.02
CA GLU A 42 2.02 -11.31 -9.86
C GLU A 42 3.46 -10.89 -10.18
N THR A 43 3.66 -10.32 -11.38
CA THR A 43 4.97 -9.77 -11.77
C THR A 43 5.28 -8.47 -11.02
N MET A 44 6.56 -8.11 -11.00
CA MET A 44 7.01 -6.85 -10.41
C MET A 44 6.28 -5.64 -11.00
N ASP A 45 6.12 -5.58 -12.33
CA ASP A 45 5.44 -4.48 -13.01
C ASP A 45 3.98 -4.37 -12.57
N GLU A 46 3.28 -5.50 -12.44
CA GLU A 46 1.91 -5.53 -11.96
C GLU A 46 1.76 -5.06 -10.50
N VAL A 47 2.70 -5.44 -9.64
CA VAL A 47 2.72 -4.98 -8.23
C VAL A 47 2.95 -3.46 -8.19
N ILE A 48 3.85 -2.95 -9.03
CA ILE A 48 4.14 -1.52 -9.15
C ILE A 48 2.91 -0.76 -9.64
N ASP A 49 2.26 -1.22 -10.72
CA ASP A 49 1.08 -0.55 -11.29
C ASP A 49 -0.05 -0.45 -10.26
N ARG A 50 -0.35 -1.55 -9.55
CA ARG A 50 -1.35 -1.55 -8.47
C ARG A 50 -0.97 -0.62 -7.32
N ALA A 51 0.31 -0.56 -6.94
CA ALA A 51 0.80 0.34 -5.90
C ALA A 51 0.69 1.81 -6.31
N VAL A 52 1.02 2.14 -7.56
CA VAL A 52 0.91 3.50 -8.11
C VAL A 52 -0.56 3.92 -8.18
N HIS A 53 -1.44 3.05 -8.68
CA HIS A 53 -2.87 3.31 -8.74
C HIS A 53 -3.45 3.59 -7.33
N TYR A 54 -3.02 2.82 -6.33
CA TYR A 54 -3.40 3.07 -4.94
C TYR A 54 -2.93 4.44 -4.43
N GLN A 55 -1.66 4.82 -4.70
CA GLN A 55 -1.12 6.12 -4.30
C GLN A 55 -1.86 7.29 -4.94
N GLN A 56 -2.23 7.16 -6.23
CA GLN A 56 -3.03 8.16 -6.94
C GLN A 56 -4.40 8.33 -6.28
N GLN A 57 -5.13 7.24 -6.04
CA GLN A 57 -6.42 7.29 -5.35
C GLN A 57 -6.34 7.92 -3.96
N LYS A 58 -5.28 7.61 -3.19
CA LYS A 58 -5.03 8.24 -1.89
C LYS A 58 -4.82 9.75 -2.01
N HIS A 59 -4.09 10.21 -3.03
CA HIS A 59 -3.82 11.64 -3.24
C HIS A 59 -5.07 12.45 -3.61
N PHE A 60 -6.06 11.84 -4.29
CA PHE A 60 -7.32 12.50 -4.61
C PHE A 60 -8.27 12.65 -3.42
N TRP A 61 -8.04 11.91 -2.32
CA TRP A 61 -8.79 12.06 -1.08
C TRP A 61 -7.96 12.82 -0.03
N LYS A 62 -7.95 14.14 -0.13
CA LYS A 62 -7.67 15.02 1.02
C LYS A 62 -9.02 15.49 1.56
N PRO A 63 -9.51 14.97 2.71
CA PRO A 63 -10.65 15.62 3.35
C PRO A 63 -10.21 17.05 3.66
N ALA A 64 -11.07 18.03 3.40
CA ALA A 64 -10.86 19.39 3.86
C ALA A 64 -10.70 19.31 5.38
N VAL A 65 -9.46 19.42 5.87
CA VAL A 65 -9.22 19.59 7.29
C VAL A 65 -9.79 20.95 7.62
N THR A 66 -11.03 20.98 8.11
CA THR A 66 -11.61 22.19 8.67
C THR A 66 -10.74 22.54 9.87
N PRO A 67 -10.05 23.69 9.91
CA PRO A 67 -9.34 24.10 11.11
C PRO A 67 -10.39 24.19 12.23
N THR A 68 -10.21 23.39 13.28
CA THR A 68 -11.08 23.42 14.45
C THR A 68 -11.12 24.86 14.96
N PRO A 69 -12.30 25.51 15.05
CA PRO A 69 -12.36 26.85 15.64
C PRO A 69 -11.89 26.75 17.09
N MET A 70 -10.85 27.50 17.43
CA MET A 70 -10.36 27.61 18.81
C MET A 70 -11.53 28.09 19.69
N PRO A 71 -11.80 27.45 20.85
CA PRO A 71 -12.82 27.97 21.75
C PRO A 71 -12.40 29.35 22.23
N SER A 72 -13.28 30.33 22.07
CA SER A 72 -13.07 31.70 22.53
C SER A 72 -12.70 31.70 24.02
N PRO A 73 -11.63 32.40 24.45
CA PRO A 73 -11.33 32.52 25.87
C PRO A 73 -12.49 33.24 26.54
N THR A 74 -13.13 32.56 27.49
CA THR A 74 -14.13 33.18 28.36
C THR A 74 -13.37 33.99 29.41
N HIS A 75 -13.33 35.32 29.26
CA HIS A 75 -13.19 36.24 30.38
C HIS A 75 -13.58 37.67 30.03
#